data_AF-X1AM31-F1
#
_entry.id   AF-X1AM31-F1
#
_cell.length_a   1.000
_cell.length_b   1.000
_cell.length_c   1.000
_cell.angle_alpha   90.00
_cell.angle_beta   90.00
_cell.angle_gamma   90.00
#
_symmetry.space_group_name_H-M   'P 1'
#
loop_
_entity.id
_entity.type
_entity.pdbx_description
1 polymer ?
#
loop_
_entity_poly.entity_id
_entity_poly.type
_entity_poly.pdbx_seq_one_letter_code
_entity_poly.pdbx_strand_id
1 'polypeptide(L)'
;MIMQKKIDIPQEYFNKSYSDSITDGFSLFKKTYFKILPIFVLILITFLIISNLVMIDPNWQLLELNLQLTQMLENIDYETASIEELQEIMNFMLPILLYSFLLLSIELFFSNFPQFLAFGIVGGYLYKTYLKQEVNSTEEFKRSMKVEILLIPLLFALLISLGLLLLFIPALIIYIFFIFSPVMHSIESEEKLMC
;
A
#
# COMPACT_ATOMS: atom_id res chain seq x y z
N MET A 1 -4.69 2.00 37.38
CA MET A 1 -3.81 3.12 37.78
C MET A 1 -2.42 2.86 37.18
N ILE A 2 -2.15 3.39 35.98
CA ILE A 2 -0.85 3.21 35.32
C ILE A 2 0.07 4.28 35.90
N MET A 3 1.02 3.88 36.76
CA MET A 3 2.11 4.77 37.16
C MET A 3 2.89 5.14 35.89
N GLN A 4 2.67 6.36 35.38
CA GLN A 4 3.53 6.95 34.36
C GLN A 4 4.90 7.16 35.01
N LYS A 5 5.84 6.24 34.74
CA LYS A 5 7.25 6.42 35.08
C LYS A 5 7.72 7.66 34.32
N LYS A 6 7.98 8.76 35.04
CA LYS A 6 8.47 10.01 34.48
C LYS A 6 9.77 9.70 33.74
N ILE A 7 9.78 9.88 32.42
CA ILE A 7 10.98 9.71 31.62
C ILE A 7 11.78 11.00 31.83
N ASP A 8 12.73 10.98 32.77
CA ASP A 8 13.69 12.08 32.91
C ASP A 8 14.65 12.01 31.72
N ILE A 9 14.48 12.92 30.77
CA ILE A 9 15.37 13.10 29.63
C ILE A 9 16.59 13.89 30.15
N PRO A 10 17.81 13.32 30.14
CA PRO A 10 19.01 14.02 30.57
C PRO A 10 19.19 15.37 29.85
N GLN A 11 19.54 16.42 30.58
CA GLN A 11 19.75 17.75 30.00
C GLN A 11 20.85 17.80 28.93
N GLU A 12 21.79 16.84 28.94
CA GLU A 12 22.79 16.64 27.87
C GLU A 12 22.19 16.50 26.46
N TYR A 13 20.91 16.13 26.33
CA TYR A 13 20.25 15.97 25.03
C TYR A 13 19.72 17.28 24.44
N PHE A 14 19.57 18.35 25.24
CA PHE A 14 19.01 19.62 24.77
C PHE A 14 20.06 20.61 24.22
N ASN A 15 21.35 20.38 24.49
CA ASN A 15 22.45 21.28 24.10
C ASN A 15 23.33 20.73 22.96
N LYS A 16 22.93 19.64 22.30
CA LYS A 16 23.71 19.04 21.21
C LYS A 16 23.46 19.74 19.88
N SER A 17 24.51 19.90 19.08
CA SER A 17 24.35 20.34 17.70
C SER A 17 23.65 19.23 16.87
N TYR A 18 23.07 19.63 15.75
CA TYR A 18 22.45 18.67 14.81
C TYR A 18 23.47 17.63 14.30
N SER A 19 24.72 18.06 14.06
CA SER A 19 25.82 17.18 13.66
C SER A 19 26.15 16.13 14.72
N ASP A 20 26.16 16.53 15.99
CA ASP A 20 26.43 15.60 17.10
C ASP A 20 25.29 14.59 17.23
N SER A 21 24.05 15.02 17.04
CA SER A 21 22.86 14.16 17.08
C SER A 21 22.87 13.10 15.97
N ILE A 22 23.28 13.47 14.75
CA ILE A 22 23.44 12.51 13.64
C ILE A 22 24.56 11.51 13.95
N THR A 23 25.70 12.00 14.44
CA THR A 23 26.86 11.16 14.75
C THR A 23 26.53 10.15 15.83
N ASP A 24 25.80 10.56 16.86
CA ASP A 24 25.27 9.68 17.89
C ASP A 24 24.29 8.65 17.33
N GLY A 25 23.40 9.07 16.42
CA GLY A 25 22.47 8.17 15.73
C GLY A 25 23.19 7.06 14.96
N PHE A 26 24.21 7.41 14.17
CA PHE A 26 25.03 6.41 13.45
C PHE A 26 25.85 5.53 14.39
N SER A 27 26.38 6.08 15.48
CA SER A 27 27.11 5.32 16.50
C SER A 27 26.19 4.29 17.18
N LEU A 28 24.98 4.70 17.56
CA LEU A 28 23.96 3.82 18.13
C LEU A 28 23.53 2.74 17.13
N PHE A 29 23.29 3.12 15.87
CA PHE A 29 22.93 2.20 14.80
C PHE A 29 24.01 1.13 14.62
N LYS A 30 25.29 1.51 14.48
CA LYS A 30 26.39 0.54 14.34
C LYS A 30 26.47 -0.44 15.50
N LYS A 31 26.26 0.02 16.74
CA LYS A 31 26.29 -0.82 17.95
C LYS A 31 25.12 -1.79 18.06
N THR A 32 23.98 -1.45 17.47
CA THR A 32 22.72 -2.20 17.62
C THR A 32 22.28 -2.93 16.35
N TYR A 33 22.93 -2.66 15.20
CA TYR A 33 22.56 -3.15 13.88
C TYR A 33 22.27 -4.65 13.85
N PHE A 34 23.22 -5.47 14.31
CA PHE A 34 23.08 -6.93 14.30
C PHE A 34 22.04 -7.49 15.28
N LYS A 35 21.61 -6.70 16.27
CA LYS A 35 20.53 -7.10 17.20
C LYS A 35 19.15 -6.83 16.63
N ILE A 36 19.04 -5.79 15.80
CA ILE A 36 17.79 -5.28 15.25
C ILE A 36 17.49 -5.92 13.88
N LEU A 37 18.52 -6.07 13.05
CA LEU A 37 18.42 -6.60 11.70
C LEU A 37 17.67 -7.95 11.63
N PRO A 38 17.93 -8.94 12.51
CA PRO A 38 17.23 -10.22 12.44
C PRO A 38 15.72 -10.07 12.63
N ILE A 39 15.28 -9.21 13.56
CA ILE A 39 13.85 -8.97 13.82
C ILE A 39 13.21 -8.28 12.61
N PHE A 40 13.87 -7.26 12.07
CA PHE A 40 13.40 -6.53 10.90
C PHE A 40 13.25 -7.47 9.69
N VAL A 41 14.29 -8.24 9.39
CA VAL A 41 14.31 -9.21 8.28
C VAL A 41 13.27 -10.30 8.49
N LEU A 42 13.13 -10.84 9.71
CA LEU A 42 12.13 -11.87 10.03
C LEU A 42 10.71 -11.38 9.74
N ILE A 43 10.36 -10.16 10.16
CA ILE A 43 9.05 -9.56 9.89
C ILE A 43 8.84 -9.44 8.37
N LEU A 44 9.80 -8.83 7.66
CA LEU A 44 9.66 -8.60 6.22
C LEU A 44 9.54 -9.90 5.43
N ILE A 45 10.39 -10.90 5.69
CA ILE A 45 10.35 -12.19 5.00
C ILE A 45 9.03 -12.93 5.29
N THR A 46 8.58 -12.92 6.55
CA THR A 46 7.31 -13.57 6.91
C THR A 46 6.15 -12.97 6.13
N PHE A 47 6.07 -11.64 6.08
CA PHE A 47 5.02 -10.96 5.32
C PHE A 47 5.18 -11.10 3.81
N LEU A 48 6.40 -11.17 3.29
CA LEU A 48 6.64 -11.45 1.88
C LEU A 48 6.10 -12.83 1.49
N ILE A 49 6.34 -13.86 2.30
CA ILE A 49 5.82 -15.21 2.07
C ILE A 49 4.29 -15.18 2.10
N ILE A 50 3.69 -14.56 3.13
CA ILE A 50 2.23 -14.46 3.25
C ILE A 50 1.64 -13.71 2.04
N SER A 51 2.23 -12.59 1.65
CA SER A 51 1.81 -11.79 0.50
C SER A 51 1.80 -12.63 -0.78
N ASN A 52 2.88 -13.35 -1.07
CA ASN A 52 2.94 -14.22 -2.24
C ASN A 52 1.87 -15.32 -2.20
N LEU A 53 1.63 -15.94 -1.04
CA LEU A 53 0.60 -16.98 -0.90
C LEU A 53 -0.82 -16.44 -1.09
N VAL A 54 -1.09 -15.23 -0.61
CA VAL A 54 -2.41 -14.58 -0.78
C VAL A 54 -2.61 -14.08 -2.21
N MET A 55 -1.55 -13.61 -2.86
CA MET A 55 -1.63 -12.96 -4.17
C MET A 55 -1.50 -13.90 -5.36
N ILE A 56 -1.06 -15.15 -5.18
CA ILE A 56 -0.81 -16.07 -6.30
C ILE A 56 -2.06 -16.35 -7.14
N ASP A 57 -3.16 -16.75 -6.51
CA ASP A 57 -4.41 -17.08 -7.18
C ASP A 57 -5.09 -15.84 -7.76
N PRO A 58 -5.20 -14.71 -7.02
CA PRO A 58 -5.76 -13.49 -7.60
C PRO A 58 -4.97 -12.94 -8.79
N ASN A 59 -3.63 -12.97 -8.74
CA ASN A 59 -2.81 -12.55 -9.88
C ASN A 59 -2.95 -13.49 -11.07
N TRP A 60 -3.12 -14.79 -10.83
CA TRP A 60 -3.41 -15.74 -11.90
C TRP A 60 -4.78 -15.47 -12.56
N GLN A 61 -5.82 -15.23 -11.76
CA GLN A 61 -7.14 -14.87 -12.27
C GLN A 61 -7.11 -13.56 -13.05
N LEU A 62 -6.39 -12.54 -12.58
CA LEU A 62 -6.23 -11.28 -13.30
C LEU A 62 -5.53 -11.50 -14.64
N LEU A 63 -4.49 -12.34 -14.69
CA LEU A 63 -3.81 -12.69 -15.93
C LEU A 63 -4.77 -13.35 -16.93
N GLU A 64 -5.56 -14.31 -16.48
CA GLU A 64 -6.53 -15.02 -17.32
C GLU A 64 -7.62 -14.07 -17.88
N LEU A 65 -8.16 -13.19 -17.04
CA LEU A 65 -9.12 -12.17 -17.47
C LEU A 65 -8.51 -11.21 -18.51
N ASN A 66 -7.26 -10.77 -18.31
CA ASN A 66 -6.58 -9.90 -19.29
C ASN A 66 -6.33 -10.61 -20.62
N LEU A 67 -6.01 -11.91 -20.60
CA LEU A 67 -5.85 -12.71 -21.81
C LEU A 67 -7.17 -12.82 -22.58
N GLN A 68 -8.29 -13.07 -21.87
CA GLN A 68 -9.62 -13.09 -22.47
C GLN A 68 -9.99 -11.74 -23.09
N LEU A 69 -9.75 -10.63 -22.38
CA LEU A 69 -9.97 -9.28 -22.91
C LEU A 69 -9.13 -9.02 -24.16
N THR A 70 -7.87 -9.43 -24.15
CA THR A 70 -6.97 -9.28 -25.31
C THR A 70 -7.52 -10.03 -26.52
N GLN A 71 -7.97 -11.26 -26.33
CA GLN A 71 -8.61 -12.04 -27.39
C GLN A 71 -9.90 -11.40 -27.92
N MET A 72 -10.74 -10.82 -27.06
CA MET A 72 -11.93 -10.09 -27.50
C MET A 72 -11.56 -8.87 -28.36
N LEU A 73 -10.55 -8.10 -27.94
CA LEU A 73 -10.07 -6.92 -28.66
C LEU A 73 -9.42 -7.29 -30.00
N GLU A 74 -8.66 -8.37 -30.07
CA GLU A 74 -8.01 -8.84 -31.31
C GLU A 74 -9.00 -9.34 -32.36
N ASN A 75 -10.15 -9.88 -31.94
CA ASN A 75 -11.16 -10.44 -32.84
C ASN A 75 -12.18 -9.41 -33.35
N ILE A 76 -12.08 -8.16 -32.90
CA ILE A 76 -13.04 -7.11 -33.27
C ILE A 76 -12.57 -6.30 -34.47
N ASP A 77 -13.42 -6.25 -35.48
CA ASP A 77 -13.29 -5.31 -36.58
C ASP A 77 -13.93 -3.97 -36.20
N TYR A 78 -13.09 -3.03 -35.77
CA TYR A 78 -13.52 -1.71 -35.31
C TYR A 78 -14.20 -0.86 -36.40
N GLU A 79 -14.05 -1.20 -37.69
CA GLU A 79 -14.72 -0.47 -38.77
C GLU A 79 -16.19 -0.88 -38.92
N THR A 80 -16.54 -2.09 -38.45
CA THR A 80 -17.90 -2.65 -38.60
C THR A 80 -18.54 -3.09 -37.28
N ALA A 81 -17.86 -2.92 -36.15
CA ALA A 81 -18.31 -3.38 -34.84
C ALA A 81 -19.71 -2.84 -34.49
N SER A 82 -20.59 -3.73 -34.08
CA SER A 82 -21.91 -3.37 -33.56
C SER A 82 -21.79 -2.69 -32.18
N ILE A 83 -22.80 -1.89 -31.83
CA ILE A 83 -22.90 -1.29 -30.49
C ILE A 83 -22.93 -2.38 -29.40
N GLU A 84 -23.55 -3.53 -29.68
CA GLU A 84 -23.67 -4.64 -28.76
C GLU A 84 -22.31 -5.30 -28.45
N GLU A 85 -21.48 -5.53 -29.46
CA GLU A 85 -20.10 -6.06 -29.29
C GLU A 85 -19.21 -5.08 -28.49
N LEU A 86 -19.29 -3.78 -28.80
CA LEU A 86 -18.55 -2.76 -28.06
C LEU A 86 -19.00 -2.67 -26.60
N GLN A 87 -20.31 -2.81 -26.35
CA GLN A 87 -20.87 -2.80 -25.00
C GLN A 87 -20.46 -4.04 -24.21
N GLU A 88 -20.33 -5.21 -24.86
CA GLU A 88 -19.82 -6.43 -24.24
C GLU A 88 -18.37 -6.28 -23.78
N ILE A 89 -17.48 -5.76 -24.63
CA ILE A 89 -16.09 -5.44 -24.23
C ILE A 89 -16.08 -4.50 -23.05
N MET A 90 -16.87 -3.42 -23.11
CA MET A 90 -16.93 -2.42 -22.04
C MET A 90 -17.37 -3.03 -20.70
N ASN A 91 -18.39 -3.89 -20.74
CA ASN A 91 -18.89 -4.62 -19.58
C ASN A 91 -17.84 -5.59 -19.02
N PHE A 92 -16.93 -6.06 -19.86
CA PHE A 92 -15.80 -6.91 -19.45
C PHE A 92 -14.61 -6.11 -18.89
N MET A 93 -14.32 -4.93 -19.45
CA MET A 93 -13.22 -4.06 -19.02
C MET A 93 -13.42 -3.50 -17.61
N LEU A 94 -14.65 -3.09 -17.25
CA LEU A 94 -14.90 -2.44 -15.96
C LEU A 94 -14.63 -3.38 -14.76
N PRO A 95 -15.09 -4.64 -14.74
CA PRO A 95 -14.70 -5.62 -13.72
C PRO A 95 -13.20 -5.86 -13.62
N ILE A 96 -12.49 -5.97 -14.75
CA ILE A 96 -11.03 -6.16 -14.77
C ILE A 96 -10.32 -4.98 -14.13
N LEU A 97 -10.74 -3.76 -14.48
CA LEU A 97 -10.20 -2.54 -13.90
C LEU A 97 -10.40 -2.53 -12.38
N LEU A 98 -11.64 -2.76 -11.91
CA LEU A 98 -11.97 -2.81 -10.49
C LEU A 98 -11.17 -3.88 -9.74
N TYR A 99 -11.04 -5.08 -10.33
CA TYR A 99 -10.27 -6.17 -9.78
C TYR A 99 -8.78 -5.82 -9.67
N SER A 100 -8.21 -5.21 -10.72
CA SER A 100 -6.82 -4.73 -10.73
C SER A 100 -6.55 -3.71 -9.62
N PHE A 101 -7.47 -2.76 -9.42
CA PHE A 101 -7.36 -1.77 -8.34
C PHE A 101 -7.46 -2.40 -6.95
N LEU A 102 -8.34 -3.39 -6.78
CA LEU A 102 -8.43 -4.14 -5.52
C LEU A 102 -7.13 -4.87 -5.23
N LEU A 103 -6.55 -5.56 -6.21
CA LEU A 103 -5.27 -6.26 -6.06
C LEU A 103 -4.14 -5.29 -5.73
N LEU A 104 -4.03 -4.17 -6.43
CA LEU A 104 -3.05 -3.13 -6.14
C LEU A 104 -3.18 -2.61 -4.69
N SER A 105 -4.41 -2.46 -4.20
CA SER A 105 -4.67 -2.02 -2.82
C SER A 105 -4.19 -3.06 -1.80
N ILE A 106 -4.40 -4.34 -2.09
CA ILE A 106 -3.92 -5.45 -1.25
C ILE A 106 -2.39 -5.52 -1.26
N GLU A 107 -1.75 -5.38 -2.43
CA GLU A 107 -0.29 -5.35 -2.55
C GLU A 107 0.33 -4.20 -1.75
N LEU A 108 -0.26 -3.00 -1.83
CA LEU A 108 0.18 -1.85 -1.05
C LEU A 108 0.02 -2.09 0.44
N PHE A 109 -1.07 -2.74 0.87
CA PHE A 109 -1.23 -3.11 2.27
C PHE A 109 -0.11 -4.03 2.73
N PHE A 110 0.15 -5.11 1.99
CA PHE A 110 1.19 -6.08 2.33
C PHE A 110 2.61 -5.53 2.21
N SER A 111 2.83 -4.50 1.39
CA SER A 111 4.11 -3.79 1.31
C SER A 111 4.32 -2.82 2.48
N ASN A 112 3.29 -2.05 2.85
CA ASN A 112 3.41 -0.98 3.83
C ASN A 112 3.25 -1.45 5.28
N PHE A 113 2.32 -2.36 5.56
CA PHE A 113 2.07 -2.85 6.92
C PHE A 113 3.31 -3.41 7.62
N PRO A 114 4.06 -4.38 7.03
CA PRO A 114 5.24 -4.92 7.69
C PRO A 114 6.36 -3.88 7.84
N GLN A 115 6.46 -2.90 6.93
CA GLN A 115 7.42 -1.80 7.07
C GLN A 115 7.10 -0.93 8.28
N PHE A 116 5.85 -0.47 8.43
CA PHE A 116 5.47 0.34 9.59
C PHE A 116 5.60 -0.43 10.89
N LEU A 117 5.24 -1.71 10.89
CA LEU A 117 5.42 -2.57 12.06
C LEU A 117 6.90 -2.69 12.44
N ALA A 118 7.76 -2.98 11.46
CA ALA A 118 9.17 -3.12 11.68
C ALA A 118 9.81 -1.79 12.15
N PHE A 119 9.46 -0.66 11.54
CA PHE A 119 9.93 0.66 11.99
C PHE A 119 9.45 0.99 13.40
N GLY A 120 8.21 0.66 13.77
CA GLY A 120 7.70 0.87 15.13
C GLY A 120 8.50 0.07 16.17
N ILE A 121 8.80 -1.20 15.89
CA ILE A 121 9.56 -2.09 16.78
C ILE A 121 11.01 -1.62 16.90
N VAL A 122 11.67 -1.40 15.77
CA VAL A 122 13.08 -0.97 15.70
C VAL A 122 13.25 0.42 16.31
N GLY A 123 12.38 1.37 15.96
CA GLY A 123 12.39 2.73 16.49
C GLY A 123 12.16 2.76 17.99
N GLY A 124 11.21 1.98 18.51
CA GLY A 124 10.97 1.87 19.95
C GLY A 124 12.17 1.30 20.71
N TYR A 125 12.81 0.27 20.17
CA TYR A 125 14.03 -0.31 20.74
C TYR A 125 15.19 0.70 20.75
N LEU A 126 15.45 1.36 19.62
CA LEU A 126 16.51 2.36 19.50
C LEU A 126 16.28 3.54 20.42
N TYR A 127 15.05 4.05 20.51
CA TYR A 127 14.70 5.17 21.38
C TYR A 127 14.98 4.86 22.85
N LYS A 128 14.57 3.69 23.34
CA LYS A 128 14.81 3.29 24.73
C LYS A 128 16.30 3.02 25.01
N THR A 129 17.00 2.43 24.03
CA THR A 129 18.45 2.22 24.12
C THR A 129 19.20 3.55 24.15
N TYR A 130 18.77 4.53 23.36
CA TYR A 130 19.31 5.90 23.38
C TYR A 130 19.11 6.58 24.74
N LEU A 131 17.96 6.35 25.38
CA LEU A 131 17.70 6.79 26.76
C LEU A 131 18.45 5.99 27.84
N LYS A 132 19.41 5.12 27.45
CA LYS A 132 20.20 4.27 28.35
C LYS A 132 19.34 3.36 29.25
N GLN A 133 18.15 3.01 28.80
CA GLN A 133 17.32 2.02 29.48
C GLN A 133 17.88 0.63 29.17
N GLU A 134 17.77 -0.30 30.12
CA GLU A 134 18.02 -1.72 29.82
C GLU A 134 16.84 -2.25 29.03
N VAL A 135 17.11 -2.64 27.77
CA VAL A 135 16.08 -3.04 26.83
C VAL A 135 16.47 -4.35 26.17
N ASN A 136 15.62 -5.36 26.32
CA ASN A 136 15.73 -6.61 25.58
C ASN A 136 14.93 -6.50 24.28
N SER A 137 15.57 -6.73 23.13
CA SER A 137 14.92 -6.64 21.82
C SER A 137 13.76 -7.61 21.65
N THR A 138 13.83 -8.79 22.30
CA THR A 138 12.75 -9.79 22.25
C THR A 138 11.52 -9.37 23.06
N GLU A 139 11.71 -8.68 24.19
CA GLU A 139 10.60 -8.17 25.00
C GLU A 139 9.91 -6.99 24.31
N GLU A 140 10.69 -6.11 23.66
CA GLU A 140 10.13 -5.02 22.85
C GLU A 140 9.36 -5.52 21.63
N PHE A 141 9.83 -6.59 20.99
CA PHE A 141 9.09 -7.26 19.94
C PHE A 141 7.75 -7.78 20.46
N LYS A 142 7.75 -8.57 21.55
CA LYS A 142 6.52 -9.10 22.17
C LYS A 142 5.55 -7.99 22.58
N ARG A 143 6.07 -6.89 23.14
CA ARG A 143 5.27 -5.74 23.52
C ARG A 143 4.63 -5.09 22.29
N SER A 144 5.37 -4.92 21.22
CA SER A 144 4.89 -4.27 20.00
C SER A 144 3.87 -5.13 19.23
N MET A 145 3.84 -6.44 19.47
CA MET A 145 2.81 -7.35 18.97
C MET A 145 1.50 -7.31 19.78
N LYS A 146 1.39 -6.42 20.77
CA LYS A 146 0.11 -6.16 21.43
C LYS A 146 -0.85 -5.45 20.47
N VAL A 147 -2.13 -5.82 20.51
CA VAL A 147 -3.17 -5.33 19.59
C VAL A 147 -3.23 -3.80 19.60
N GLU A 148 -3.09 -3.16 20.76
CA GLU A 148 -3.15 -1.71 20.88
C GLU A 148 -2.02 -1.00 20.11
N ILE A 149 -0.85 -1.64 19.98
CA ILE A 149 0.29 -1.11 19.24
C ILE A 149 0.22 -1.49 17.77
N LEU A 150 -0.23 -2.72 17.46
CA LEU A 150 -0.43 -3.21 16.08
C LEU A 150 -1.48 -2.41 15.31
N LEU A 151 -2.46 -1.83 16.01
CA LEU A 151 -3.54 -1.05 15.40
C LEU A 151 -3.02 0.20 14.68
N ILE A 152 -1.91 0.79 15.16
CA ILE A 152 -1.30 1.98 14.55
C ILE A 152 -0.75 1.67 13.14
N PRO A 153 0.21 0.74 12.95
CA PRO A 153 0.72 0.41 11.62
C PRO A 153 -0.39 -0.17 10.72
N LEU A 154 -1.40 -0.85 11.29
CA LEU A 154 -2.56 -1.34 10.56
C LEU A 154 -3.37 -0.17 9.95
N LEU A 155 -3.69 0.85 10.75
CA LEU A 155 -4.39 2.03 10.28
C LEU A 155 -3.61 2.78 9.20
N PHE A 156 -2.30 2.99 9.38
CA PHE A 156 -1.47 3.66 8.37
C PHE A 156 -1.43 2.89 7.05
N ALA A 157 -1.24 1.56 7.10
CA ALA A 157 -1.23 0.73 5.91
C ALA A 157 -2.60 0.74 5.21
N LEU A 158 -3.70 0.66 5.96
CA LEU A 158 -5.05 0.76 5.40
C LEU A 158 -5.32 2.13 4.79
N LEU A 159 -4.98 3.22 5.46
CA LEU A 159 -5.20 4.58 4.95
C LEU A 159 -4.43 4.84 3.66
N ILE A 160 -3.19 4.35 3.54
CA ILE A 160 -2.41 4.48 2.31
C ILE A 160 -3.04 3.66 1.18
N SER A 161 -3.44 2.42 1.49
CA SER A 161 -4.04 1.52 0.50
C SER A 161 -5.40 2.04 0.01
N LEU A 162 -6.26 2.49 0.93
CA LEU A 162 -7.56 3.10 0.62
C LEU A 162 -7.42 4.49 0.00
N GLY A 163 -6.39 5.25 0.36
CA GLY A 163 -6.09 6.55 -0.24
C GLY A 163 -5.85 6.45 -1.74
N LEU A 164 -5.28 5.33 -2.20
CA LEU A 164 -5.11 5.06 -3.62
C LEU A 164 -6.45 4.73 -4.31
N LEU A 165 -7.36 4.03 -3.63
CA LEU A 165 -8.73 3.83 -4.12
C LEU A 165 -9.52 5.15 -4.20
N LEU A 166 -9.22 6.14 -3.36
CA LEU A 166 -9.82 7.48 -3.51
C LEU A 166 -9.33 8.20 -4.77
N LEU A 167 -8.08 7.95 -5.21
CA LEU A 167 -7.56 8.44 -6.50
C LEU A 167 -8.20 7.73 -7.71
N PHE A 168 -8.89 6.61 -7.51
CA PHE A 168 -9.65 5.95 -8.58
C PHE A 168 -10.87 6.75 -9.00
N ILE A 169 -11.49 7.51 -8.09
CA ILE A 169 -12.69 8.31 -8.38
C ILE A 169 -12.46 9.27 -9.57
N PRO A 170 -11.39 10.11 -9.60
CA PRO A 170 -11.13 10.95 -10.76
C PRO A 170 -10.78 10.16 -12.02
N ALA A 171 -10.09 9.01 -11.92
CA ALA A 171 -9.81 8.15 -13.07
C ALA A 171 -11.10 7.59 -13.70
N LEU A 172 -12.05 7.17 -12.86
CA LEU A 172 -13.35 6.67 -13.30
C LEU A 172 -14.21 7.77 -13.93
N ILE A 173 -14.15 9.00 -13.42
CA ILE A 173 -14.81 10.17 -14.05
C ILE A 173 -14.27 10.41 -15.46
N ILE A 174 -12.95 10.39 -15.64
CA ILE A 174 -12.32 10.55 -16.96
C ILE A 174 -12.72 9.41 -17.89
N TYR A 175 -12.70 8.17 -17.39
CA TYR A 175 -13.08 6.99 -18.16
C TYR A 175 -14.54 7.05 -18.65
N ILE A 176 -15.48 7.40 -17.76
CA ILE A 176 -16.88 7.64 -18.10
C ILE A 176 -17.01 8.74 -19.16
N PHE A 177 -16.29 9.85 -19.02
CA PHE A 177 -16.32 10.95 -19.98
C PHE A 177 -15.89 10.51 -21.38
N PHE A 178 -14.83 9.70 -21.49
CA PHE A 178 -14.38 9.14 -22.77
C PHE A 178 -15.39 8.18 -23.40
N ILE A 179 -16.07 7.36 -22.61
CA ILE A 179 -17.09 6.42 -23.08
C ILE A 179 -18.33 7.13 -23.64
N PHE A 180 -18.76 8.21 -22.99
CA PHE A 180 -19.94 8.97 -23.45
C PHE A 180 -19.63 9.96 -24.58
N SER A 181 -18.37 10.20 -24.91
CA SER A 181 -17.97 11.12 -25.99
C SER A 181 -18.40 10.63 -27.38
N PRO A 182 -18.22 9.35 -27.77
CA PRO A 182 -18.78 8.80 -29.01
C PRO A 182 -20.31 8.87 -29.06
N VAL A 183 -20.98 8.59 -27.93
CA VAL A 183 -22.45 8.66 -27.81
C VAL A 183 -22.96 10.10 -27.99
N MET A 184 -22.25 11.10 -27.43
CA MET A 184 -22.59 12.50 -27.66
C MET A 184 -22.33 12.93 -29.11
N HIS A 185 -21.26 12.44 -29.74
CA HIS A 185 -20.99 12.75 -31.14
C HIS A 185 -21.97 12.08 -32.11
N SER A 186 -22.46 10.87 -31.82
CA SER A 186 -23.51 10.24 -32.63
C SER A 186 -24.82 11.00 -32.55
N ILE A 187 -25.23 11.44 -31.35
CA ILE A 187 -26.44 12.25 -31.15
C ILE A 187 -26.32 13.60 -31.87
N GLU A 188 -25.18 14.28 -31.76
CA GLU A 188 -24.96 15.57 -32.45
C GLU A 188 -24.92 15.42 -33.99
N SER A 189 -24.48 14.26 -34.49
CA SER A 189 -24.48 13.97 -35.92
C SER A 189 -25.88 13.67 -36.48
N GLU A 190 -26.74 12.98 -35.72
CA GLU A 190 -28.14 12.75 -36.09
C GLU A 190 -28.94 14.06 -36.08
N GLU A 191 -28.71 14.93 -35.10
CA GLU A 191 -29.40 16.21 -34.99
C GLU A 191 -29.04 17.19 -36.13
N LYS A 192 -27.80 17.12 -36.64
CA LYS A 192 -27.36 17.88 -37.84
C LYS A 192 -27.88 17.31 -39.17
N LEU A 193 -28.29 16.04 -39.21
CA LEU A 193 -28.90 15.41 -40.39
C LEU A 193 -30.42 15.64 -40.47
N MET A 194 -31.04 16.03 -39.35
CA MET A 194 -32.48 16.37 -39.27
C MET A 194 -32.79 17.87 -39.35
N CYS A 195 -31.77 18.74 -39.41
CA CYS A 195 -31.88 20.18 -39.67
C CYS A 195 -31.48 20.52 -41.11
#